data_AF-A0A519RSB0-F1
#
_entry.id   AF-A0A519RSB0-F1
#
_cell.length_a   1.000
_cell.length_b   1.000
_cell.length_c   1.000
_cell.angle_alpha   90.00
_cell.angle_beta   90.00
_cell.angle_gamma   90.00
#
_symmetry.space_group_name_H-M   'P 1'
#
loop_
_entity.id
_entity.type
_entity.pdbx_description
1 polymer ?
#
loop_
_entity_poly.entity_id
_entity_poly.type
_entity_poly.pdbx_seq_one_letter_code
_entity_poly.pdbx_strand_id
1 'polypeptide(L)'
;TMAQVHALLLISPEALTTEEIMETLSISRGNANMTLRDLIGWGLIEKQHKAGERKEYFFADKDVWNIARQVAKERKKRELEPVLKVLNELSSVTGDEKDPAFKTFKKSVTDINKLAGNVDKTLETMLKAEESWFWGSVLKVFK
;
A
#
# COMPACT_ATOMS: atom_id res chain seq x y z
N THR A 1 14.22 7.40 1.81
CA THR A 1 14.46 6.91 3.18
C THR A 1 13.51 5.79 3.60
N MET A 2 12.18 5.90 3.46
CA MET A 2 11.27 4.81 3.84
C MET A 2 11.61 3.44 3.23
N ALA A 3 11.78 3.38 1.91
CA ALA A 3 12.18 2.15 1.23
C ALA A 3 13.55 1.64 1.69
N GLN A 4 14.49 2.53 2.06
CA GLN A 4 15.82 2.14 2.53
C GLN A 4 15.76 1.55 3.95
N VAL A 5 15.00 2.15 4.86
CA VAL A 5 14.79 1.61 6.22
C VAL A 5 14.09 0.26 6.15
N HIS A 6 13.04 0.14 5.33
CA HIS A 6 12.36 -1.14 5.15
C HIS A 6 13.27 -2.19 4.51
N ALA A 7 14.04 -1.82 3.47
CA ALA A 7 14.98 -2.75 2.84
C ALA A 7 16.07 -3.21 3.81
N LEU A 8 16.63 -2.31 4.63
CA LEU A 8 17.57 -2.68 5.68
C LEU A 8 16.93 -3.69 6.63
N LEU A 9 15.76 -3.37 7.19
CA LEU A 9 15.05 -4.27 8.10
C LEU A 9 14.65 -5.59 7.43
N LEU A 10 14.41 -5.62 6.13
CA LEU A 10 14.07 -6.82 5.35
C LEU A 10 15.29 -7.74 5.20
N ILE A 11 16.49 -7.20 4.95
CA ILE A 11 17.70 -8.02 4.77
C ILE A 11 18.43 -8.33 6.08
N SER A 12 18.17 -7.59 7.16
CA SER A 12 18.76 -7.85 8.48
C SER A 12 18.23 -9.16 9.08
N PRO A 13 19.09 -10.08 9.54
CA PRO A 13 18.62 -11.34 10.15
C PRO A 13 17.87 -11.11 11.45
N GLU A 14 18.29 -10.09 12.22
CA GLU A 14 17.74 -9.74 13.52
C GLU A 14 17.05 -8.37 13.49
N ALA A 15 16.17 -8.15 14.46
CA ALA A 15 15.55 -6.85 14.68
C ALA A 15 16.60 -5.79 15.04
N LEU A 16 16.45 -4.57 14.52
CA LEU A 16 17.38 -3.46 14.72
C LEU A 16 16.77 -2.35 15.59
N THR A 17 17.61 -1.66 16.34
CA THR A 17 17.27 -0.43 17.07
C THR A 17 17.27 0.79 16.15
N THR A 18 16.64 1.88 16.59
CA THR A 18 16.72 3.18 15.87
C THR A 18 18.17 3.62 15.68
N GLU A 19 19.04 3.43 16.68
CA GLU A 19 20.46 3.79 16.62
C GLU A 19 21.20 3.03 15.51
N GLU A 20 21.01 1.72 15.41
CA GLU A 20 21.65 0.89 14.39
C GLU A 20 21.19 1.28 12.97
N ILE A 21 19.89 1.60 12.81
CA ILE A 21 19.33 2.05 11.53
C ILE A 21 19.92 3.41 11.13
N MET A 22 20.02 4.34 12.09
CA MET A 22 20.61 5.66 11.85
C MET A 22 22.07 5.56 11.42
N GLU A 23 22.86 4.76 12.13
CA GLU A 23 24.27 4.53 11.85
C GLU A 23 24.44 3.89 10.46
N THR A 24 23.73 2.80 10.19
CA THR A 24 23.84 2.05 8.93
C THR A 24 23.43 2.89 7.71
N LEU A 25 22.35 3.66 7.81
CA LEU A 25 21.83 4.44 6.69
C LEU A 25 22.32 5.88 6.66
N SER A 26 23.11 6.30 7.65
CA SER A 26 23.57 7.69 7.82
C SER A 26 22.41 8.69 7.79
N ILE A 27 21.31 8.38 8.48
CA ILE A 27 20.12 9.25 8.57
C ILE A 27 19.94 9.82 9.98
N SER A 28 19.30 10.99 10.07
CA SER A 28 19.04 11.62 11.37
C SER A 28 18.03 10.84 12.21
N ARG A 29 18.08 11.01 13.52
CA ARG A 29 17.11 10.42 14.48
C ARG A 29 15.68 10.80 14.15
N GLY A 30 15.44 12.06 13.77
CA GLY A 30 14.11 12.54 13.37
C GLY A 30 13.59 11.81 12.12
N ASN A 31 14.44 11.61 11.12
CA ASN A 31 14.10 10.87 9.90
C ASN A 31 13.82 9.38 10.20
N ALA A 32 14.68 8.74 10.99
CA ALA A 32 14.53 7.35 11.39
C ALA A 32 13.20 7.14 12.16
N ASN A 33 12.93 7.95 13.19
CA ASN A 33 11.72 7.82 14.00
C ASN A 33 10.44 8.07 13.19
N MET A 34 10.44 9.07 12.30
CA MET A 34 9.29 9.33 11.43
C MET A 34 9.06 8.13 10.50
N THR A 35 10.12 7.65 9.86
CA THR A 35 10.04 6.51 8.94
C THR A 35 9.57 5.23 9.63
N LEU A 36 10.12 4.91 10.80
CA LEU A 36 9.74 3.74 11.59
C LEU A 36 8.26 3.81 12.00
N ARG A 37 7.80 4.96 12.50
CA ARG A 37 6.40 5.16 12.84
C ARG A 37 5.50 4.96 11.63
N ASP A 38 5.89 5.50 10.48
CA ASP A 38 5.09 5.37 9.27
C ASP A 38 5.06 3.90 8.80
N LEU A 39 6.19 3.20 8.80
CA LEU A 39 6.25 1.77 8.47
C LEU A 39 5.40 0.90 9.41
N ILE A 40 5.37 1.22 10.72
CA ILE A 40 4.47 0.58 11.69
C ILE A 40 3.02 0.90 11.34
N GLY A 41 2.71 2.16 11.04
CA GLY A 41 1.37 2.58 10.64
C GLY A 41 0.88 1.91 9.36
N TRP A 42 1.79 1.49 8.48
CA TRP A 42 1.51 0.69 7.30
C TRP A 42 1.46 -0.82 7.57
N GLY A 43 1.82 -1.26 8.78
CA GLY A 43 1.90 -2.68 9.14
C GLY A 43 3.04 -3.43 8.43
N LEU A 44 4.05 -2.72 7.94
CA LEU A 44 5.20 -3.33 7.23
C LEU A 44 6.31 -3.76 8.18
N ILE A 45 6.34 -3.19 9.38
CA ILE A 45 7.27 -3.56 10.44
C ILE A 45 6.53 -3.61 11.77
N GLU A 46 7.11 -4.33 12.71
CA GLU A 46 6.63 -4.42 14.09
C GLU A 46 7.72 -3.98 15.09
N LYS A 47 7.27 -3.65 16.30
CA LYS A 47 8.16 -3.35 17.43
C LYS A 47 8.30 -4.59 18.30
N GLN A 48 9.54 -5.02 18.50
CA GLN A 48 9.91 -6.11 19.39
C GLN A 48 10.57 -5.56 20.66
N HIS A 49 10.29 -6.22 21.79
CA HIS A 49 10.89 -5.91 23.07
C HIS A 49 11.77 -7.07 23.49
N LYS A 50 13.01 -6.77 23.91
CA LYS A 50 13.93 -7.76 24.47
C LYS A 50 13.94 -7.63 25.99
N ALA A 51 13.76 -8.74 26.70
CA ALA A 51 13.68 -8.74 28.16
C ALA A 51 14.98 -8.18 28.78
N GLY A 52 14.83 -7.27 29.74
CA GLY A 52 15.97 -6.60 30.39
C GLY A 52 16.52 -5.39 29.62
N GLU A 53 16.06 -5.14 28.40
CA GLU A 53 16.47 -3.99 27.61
C GLU A 53 15.40 -2.89 27.60
N ARG A 54 15.85 -1.62 27.67
CA ARG A 54 14.97 -0.45 27.53
C ARG A 54 14.84 0.06 26.11
N LYS A 55 15.58 -0.55 25.17
CA LYS A 55 15.60 -0.17 23.76
C LYS A 55 14.42 -0.81 23.02
N GLU A 56 13.95 -0.12 21.99
CA GLU A 56 12.97 -0.65 21.06
C GLU A 56 13.68 -1.27 19.87
N TYR A 57 13.25 -2.46 19.47
CA TYR A 57 13.73 -3.16 18.30
C TYR A 57 12.65 -3.18 17.23
N PHE A 58 13.04 -3.12 15.96
CA PHE A 58 12.14 -3.09 14.83
C PHE A 58 12.46 -4.25 13.89
N PHE A 59 11.42 -4.94 13.44
CA PHE A 59 11.53 -6.12 12.59
C PHE A 59 10.57 -6.02 11.41
N ALA A 60 11.01 -6.41 10.22
CA ALA A 60 10.18 -6.47 9.02
C ALA A 60 9.86 -7.93 8.68
N ASP A 61 8.63 -8.18 8.20
CA ASP A 61 8.26 -9.46 7.59
C ASP A 61 9.25 -9.79 6.45
N LYS A 62 9.62 -11.06 6.33
CA LYS A 62 10.58 -11.56 5.33
C LYS A 62 9.88 -12.13 4.10
N ASP A 63 8.59 -12.42 4.22
CA ASP A 63 7.78 -12.92 3.12
C ASP A 63 7.35 -11.76 2.21
N VAL A 64 7.96 -11.70 1.03
CA VAL A 64 7.71 -10.63 0.04
C VAL A 64 6.25 -10.62 -0.42
N TRP A 65 5.57 -11.77 -0.45
CA TRP A 65 4.15 -11.83 -0.81
C TRP A 65 3.27 -11.21 0.28
N ASN A 66 3.57 -11.47 1.55
CA ASN A 66 2.86 -10.82 2.66
C ASN A 66 3.06 -9.31 2.65
N ILE A 67 4.29 -8.84 2.43
CA ILE A 67 4.62 -7.43 2.27
C ILE A 67 3.78 -6.81 1.13
N ALA A 68 3.77 -7.45 -0.05
CA ALA A 68 3.03 -6.96 -1.21
C ALA A 68 1.52 -6.88 -0.94
N ARG A 69 0.94 -7.91 -0.30
CA ARG A 69 -0.48 -7.90 0.11
C ARG A 69 -0.77 -6.81 1.12
N GLN A 70 0.12 -6.56 2.08
CA GLN A 70 -0.06 -5.51 3.07
C GLN A 70 -0.02 -4.11 2.42
N VAL A 71 0.90 -3.87 1.49
CA VAL A 71 0.93 -2.63 0.69
C VAL A 71 -0.37 -2.47 -0.12
N ALA A 72 -0.80 -3.52 -0.81
CA ALA A 72 -2.03 -3.51 -1.60
C ALA A 72 -3.27 -3.19 -0.75
N LYS A 73 -3.36 -3.77 0.44
CA LYS A 73 -4.43 -3.51 1.42
C LYS A 73 -4.45 -2.06 1.87
N GLU A 74 -3.31 -1.52 2.28
CA GLU A 74 -3.23 -0.13 2.75
C GLU A 74 -3.47 0.87 1.62
N ARG A 75 -3.01 0.59 0.39
CA ARG A 75 -3.32 1.39 -0.80
C ARG A 75 -4.81 1.39 -1.13
N LYS A 76 -5.45 0.22 -1.13
CA LYS A 76 -6.90 0.12 -1.34
C LYS A 76 -7.65 1.01 -0.34
N LYS A 77 -7.33 0.86 0.95
CA LYS A 77 -7.99 1.58 2.04
C LYS A 77 -7.75 3.10 2.00
N ARG A 78 -6.49 3.53 1.81
CA ARG A 78 -6.11 4.94 1.92
C ARG A 78 -6.38 5.75 0.66
N GLU A 79 -6.39 5.11 -0.51
CA GLU A 79 -6.40 5.80 -1.80
C GLU A 79 -7.58 5.38 -2.67
N LEU A 80 -7.78 4.08 -2.89
CA LEU A 80 -8.79 3.61 -3.84
C LEU A 80 -10.22 3.77 -3.32
N GLU A 81 -10.48 3.39 -2.08
CA GLU A 81 -11.82 3.49 -1.46
C GLU A 81 -12.34 4.95 -1.44
N PRO A 82 -11.54 5.96 -1.02
CA PRO A 82 -11.95 7.37 -1.13
C PRO A 82 -12.25 7.80 -2.56
N VAL A 83 -11.41 7.40 -3.53
CA VAL A 83 -11.60 7.74 -4.94
C VAL A 83 -12.89 7.14 -5.49
N LEU A 84 -13.18 5.87 -5.20
CA LEU A 84 -14.42 5.20 -5.59
C LEU A 84 -15.64 5.91 -5.03
N LYS A 85 -15.59 6.35 -3.76
CA LYS A 85 -16.69 7.11 -3.15
C LYS A 85 -17.00 8.38 -3.94
N VAL A 86 -15.98 9.18 -4.25
CA VAL A 86 -16.13 10.42 -5.02
C VAL A 86 -16.62 10.12 -6.45
N LEU A 87 -16.09 9.09 -7.11
CA LEU A 87 -16.51 8.72 -8.46
C LEU A 87 -17.97 8.27 -8.52
N ASN A 88 -18.47 7.61 -7.48
CA ASN A 88 -19.88 7.23 -7.37
C ASN A 88 -20.79 8.46 -7.22
N GLU A 89 -20.37 9.45 -6.43
CA GLU A 89 -21.08 10.73 -6.30
C GLU A 89 -21.12 11.46 -7.65
N LEU A 90 -19.98 11.57 -8.34
CA LEU A 90 -19.88 12.20 -9.67
C LEU A 90 -20.69 11.45 -10.74
N SER A 91 -20.77 10.12 -10.64
CA SER A 91 -21.55 9.28 -11.57
C SER A 91 -23.07 9.50 -11.43
N SER A 92 -23.53 10.04 -10.29
CA SER A 92 -24.94 10.35 -10.02
C SER A 92 -25.36 11.75 -10.49
N VAL A 93 -24.42 12.57 -10.95
CA VAL A 93 -24.70 13.93 -11.46
C VAL A 93 -25.54 13.84 -12.73
N THR A 94 -26.64 14.58 -12.75
CA THR A 94 -27.54 14.70 -13.90
C THR A 94 -27.28 16.01 -14.63
N GLY A 95 -27.59 16.04 -15.93
CA GLY A 95 -27.35 17.19 -16.80
C GLY A 95 -27.99 17.00 -18.17
N ASP A 96 -27.85 17.99 -19.04
CA ASP A 96 -28.41 17.93 -20.39
C ASP A 96 -27.59 16.97 -21.28
N GLU A 97 -28.20 15.85 -21.65
CA GLU A 97 -27.61 14.86 -22.57
C GLU A 97 -27.37 15.42 -23.98
N LYS A 98 -27.80 16.64 -24.31
CA LYS A 98 -27.45 17.31 -25.58
C LYS A 98 -26.25 18.25 -25.45
N ASP A 99 -25.87 18.64 -24.23
CA ASP A 99 -24.69 19.48 -23.97
C ASP A 99 -23.39 18.66 -24.19
N PRO A 100 -22.52 19.07 -25.13
CA PRO A 100 -21.22 18.43 -25.35
C PRO A 100 -20.33 18.38 -24.10
N ALA A 101 -20.40 19.39 -23.22
CA ALA A 101 -19.61 19.43 -22.00
C ALA A 101 -20.07 18.35 -21.01
N PHE A 102 -21.39 18.25 -20.78
CA PHE A 102 -21.96 17.21 -19.93
C PHE A 102 -21.68 15.79 -20.45
N LYS A 103 -21.82 15.55 -21.76
CA LYS A 103 -21.45 14.25 -22.36
C LYS A 103 -20.00 13.86 -22.09
N THR A 104 -19.08 14.81 -22.27
CA THR A 104 -17.64 14.58 -22.08
C THR A 104 -17.34 14.26 -20.62
N PHE A 105 -17.92 15.03 -19.70
CA PHE A 105 -17.82 14.77 -18.26
C PHE A 105 -18.34 13.38 -17.91
N LYS A 106 -19.59 13.06 -18.28
CA LYS A 106 -20.25 11.78 -17.97
C LYS A 106 -19.43 10.60 -18.48
N LYS A 107 -18.93 10.67 -19.72
CA LYS A 107 -18.07 9.64 -20.29
C LYS A 107 -16.79 9.46 -19.48
N SER A 108 -16.10 10.56 -19.17
CA SER A 108 -14.81 10.53 -18.47
C SER A 108 -14.95 9.95 -17.05
N VAL A 109 -15.96 10.40 -16.30
CA VAL A 109 -16.27 9.86 -14.96
C VAL A 109 -16.60 8.38 -15.04
N THR A 110 -17.41 7.97 -16.02
CA THR A 110 -17.79 6.55 -16.22
C THR A 110 -16.56 5.68 -16.51
N ASP A 111 -15.68 6.12 -17.40
CA ASP A 111 -14.48 5.37 -17.77
C ASP A 111 -13.51 5.24 -16.59
N ILE A 112 -13.29 6.33 -15.84
CA ILE A 112 -12.45 6.32 -14.64
C ILE A 112 -13.07 5.41 -13.56
N ASN A 113 -14.38 5.50 -13.32
CA ASN A 113 -15.06 4.65 -12.34
C ASN A 113 -14.97 3.16 -12.71
N LYS A 114 -15.12 2.83 -14.00
CA LYS A 114 -14.95 1.46 -14.49
C LYS A 114 -13.52 0.95 -14.27
N LEU A 115 -12.51 1.77 -14.56
CA LEU A 115 -11.12 1.40 -14.30
C LEU A 115 -10.86 1.19 -12.80
N ALA A 116 -11.29 2.13 -11.96
CA ALA A 116 -11.15 2.04 -10.51
C ALA A 116 -11.81 0.78 -9.95
N GLY A 117 -13.02 0.45 -10.41
CA GLY A 117 -13.72 -0.78 -10.01
C GLY A 117 -13.02 -2.07 -10.47
N ASN A 118 -12.34 -2.06 -11.62
CA ASN A 118 -11.53 -3.20 -12.06
C ASN A 118 -10.27 -3.37 -11.23
N VAL A 119 -9.60 -2.26 -10.88
CA VAL A 119 -8.46 -2.27 -9.96
C VAL A 119 -8.90 -2.81 -8.60
N ASP A 120 -10.04 -2.37 -8.08
CA ASP A 120 -10.57 -2.80 -6.79
C ASP A 120 -10.78 -4.32 -6.72
N LYS A 121 -11.45 -4.89 -7.74
CA LYS A 121 -11.64 -6.34 -7.86
C LYS A 121 -10.33 -7.11 -7.94
N THR A 122 -9.34 -6.55 -8.65
CA THR A 122 -8.01 -7.15 -8.78
C THR A 122 -7.30 -7.17 -7.42
N LEU A 123 -7.36 -6.07 -6.66
CA LEU A 123 -6.80 -6.00 -5.31
C LEU A 123 -7.53 -6.95 -4.35
N GLU A 124 -8.86 -7.04 -4.39
CA GLU A 124 -9.58 -8.02 -3.57
C GLU A 124 -9.18 -9.46 -3.85
N THR A 125 -8.98 -9.76 -5.14
CA THR A 125 -8.53 -11.08 -5.58
C THR A 125 -7.13 -11.37 -5.03
N MET A 126 -6.20 -10.41 -5.16
CA MET A 126 -4.85 -10.53 -4.60
C MET A 126 -4.86 -10.74 -3.08
N LEU A 127 -5.74 -10.04 -2.36
CA LEU A 127 -5.83 -10.14 -0.90
C LEU A 127 -6.37 -11.49 -0.41
N LYS A 128 -7.27 -12.12 -1.20
CA LYS A 128 -7.91 -13.41 -0.87
C LYS A 128 -7.13 -14.63 -1.40
N ALA A 129 -6.21 -14.42 -2.35
CA ALA A 129 -5.52 -15.48 -3.06
C ALA A 129 -4.16 -15.87 -2.47
N GLU A 130 -3.78 -17.12 -2.69
CA GLU A 130 -2.39 -17.59 -2.58
C GLU A 130 -1.56 -17.08 -3.76
N GLU A 131 -0.26 -16.85 -3.53
CA GLU A 131 0.67 -16.26 -4.52
C GLU A 131 0.68 -17.00 -5.86
N SER A 132 0.81 -18.32 -5.81
CA SER A 132 0.92 -19.19 -7.00
C SER A 132 -0.33 -19.12 -7.88
N TRP A 133 -1.51 -19.09 -7.26
CA TRP A 133 -2.78 -18.99 -7.96
C TRP A 133 -2.99 -17.60 -8.57
N PHE A 134 -2.56 -16.53 -7.87
CA PHE A 134 -2.68 -15.16 -8.35
C PHE A 134 -1.89 -14.95 -9.64
N TRP A 135 -0.59 -15.30 -9.66
CA TRP A 135 0.24 -15.17 -10.86
C TRP A 135 -0.26 -16.03 -12.02
N GLY A 136 -0.72 -17.25 -11.73
CA GLY A 136 -1.33 -18.13 -12.74
C GLY A 136 -2.62 -17.57 -13.34
N SER A 137 -3.32 -16.69 -12.63
CA SER A 137 -4.54 -16.02 -13.10
C SER A 137 -4.25 -14.71 -13.83
N VAL A 138 -3.33 -13.90 -13.30
CA VAL A 138 -2.89 -12.63 -13.92
C VAL A 138 -2.28 -12.86 -15.30
N LEU A 139 -1.42 -13.88 -15.44
CA LEU A 139 -0.82 -14.24 -16.73
C LEU A 139 -1.86 -14.64 -17.80
N LYS A 140 -3.04 -15.12 -17.40
CA LYS A 140 -4.14 -15.45 -18.33
C LYS A 140 -4.93 -14.23 -18.78
N VAL A 141 -4.89 -13.13 -18.05
CA VAL A 141 -5.59 -11.87 -18.39
C VAL A 141 -4.76 -11.02 -19.37
N PHE A 142 -3.43 -11.19 -19.38
CA PHE A 142 -2.53 -10.54 -20.32
C PHE A 142 -2.27 -11.35 -21.61
N LYS A 143 -2.97 -12.49 -21.77
CA LYS A 143 -2.94 -13.34 -22.96
C LYS A 143 -4.26 -13.21 -23.71
#